data_AF-A0A848ASW5-F1
#
_entry.id   AF-A0A848ASW5-F1
#
_cell.length_a   1.000
_cell.length_b   1.000
_cell.length_c   1.000
_cell.angle_alpha   90.00
_cell.angle_beta   90.00
_cell.angle_gamma   90.00
#
_symmetry.space_group_name_H-M   'P 1'
#
loop_
_entity.id
_entity.type
_entity.pdbx_description
1 polymer ?
#
loop_
_entity_poly.entity_id
_entity_poly.type
_entity_poly.pdbx_seq_one_letter_code
_entity_poly.pdbx_strand_id
1 'polypeptide(L)' 'MAEGRGKLEWAQTSNLMAMIVNVMRDPKKSKAVSASEFNPYTNKKHAGKAPLSILRDIWCKQRKGEKV' A
#
# COMPACT_ATOMS: atom_id res chain seq x y z
N MET A 1 -5.56 5.48 21.18
CA MET A 1 -5.83 4.10 21.64
C MET A 1 -6.74 3.33 20.69
N ALA A 2 -7.84 3.90 20.15
CA ALA A 2 -8.81 3.18 19.31
C ALA A 2 -8.24 2.64 17.98
N GLU A 3 -7.39 3.39 17.28
CA GLU A 3 -6.80 2.93 16.00
C GLU A 3 -5.88 1.70 16.16
N GLY A 4 -5.15 1.60 17.28
CA GLY A 4 -4.23 0.48 17.53
C GLY A 4 -4.97 -0.84 17.68
N ARG A 5 -6.12 -0.81 18.37
CA ARG A 5 -6.98 -1.98 18.54
C ARG A 5 -7.58 -2.43 17.20
N GLY A 6 -8.10 -1.50 16.41
CA GLY A 6 -8.62 -1.81 15.08
C GLY A 6 -7.57 -2.45 14.17
N LYS A 7 -6.32 -1.94 14.17
CA LYS A 7 -5.22 -2.54 13.41
C LYS A 7 -4.88 -3.97 13.86
N LEU A 8 -4.90 -4.22 15.16
CA LEU A 8 -4.62 -5.56 15.72
C LEU A 8 -5.73 -6.56 15.37
N GLU A 9 -6.99 -6.18 15.53
CA GLU A 9 -8.14 -7.04 15.20
C GLU A 9 -8.15 -7.39 13.70
N TRP A 10 -7.89 -6.41 12.85
CA TRP A 10 -7.76 -6.65 11.41
C TRP A 10 -6.53 -7.49 11.05
N ALA A 11 -5.42 -7.37 11.77
CA ALA A 11 -4.27 -8.24 11.60
C ALA A 11 -4.59 -9.71 11.93
N GLN A 12 -5.32 -9.96 13.03
CA GLN A 12 -5.71 -11.31 13.43
C GLN A 12 -6.72 -11.93 12.45
N THR A 13 -7.76 -11.19 12.09
CA THR A 13 -8.82 -11.67 11.18
C THR A 13 -8.29 -11.95 9.77
N SER A 14 -7.45 -11.06 9.23
CA SER A 14 -6.84 -11.26 7.91
C SER A 14 -5.91 -12.47 7.85
N ASN A 15 -5.15 -12.74 8.91
CA ASN A 15 -4.32 -13.95 9.01
C ASN A 15 -5.18 -15.23 9.03
N LEU A 16 -6.28 -15.24 9.78
CA LEU A 16 -7.22 -16.36 9.80
C LEU A 16 -7.85 -16.62 8.44
N MET A 17 -8.33 -15.57 7.76
CA MET A 17 -8.91 -15.67 6.42
C MET A 17 -7.91 -16.23 5.42
N ALA A 18 -6.67 -15.71 5.41
CA ALA A 18 -5.62 -16.22 4.53
C ALA A 18 -5.32 -17.70 4.80
N MET A 19 -5.29 -18.13 6.06
CA MET A 19 -5.08 -19.54 6.41
C MET A 19 -6.22 -20.42 5.90
N ILE A 20 -7.48 -20.05 6.16
CA ILE A 20 -8.66 -20.82 5.73
C ILE A 20 -8.71 -20.95 4.20
N VAL A 21 -8.51 -19.84 3.49
CA VAL A 21 -8.49 -19.83 2.01
C VAL A 21 -7.36 -20.69 1.48
N ASN A 22 -6.17 -20.62 2.09
CA ASN A 22 -5.04 -21.42 1.66
C ASN A 22 -5.23 -22.92 1.90
N VAL A 23 -5.95 -23.31 2.96
CA VAL A 23 -6.31 -24.71 3.25
C VAL A 23 -7.35 -25.23 2.27
N MET A 24 -8.36 -24.41 1.94
CA MET A 24 -9.46 -24.81 1.06
C MET A 24 -9.12 -24.73 -0.43
N ARG A 25 -8.00 -24.10 -0.82
CA ARG A 25 -7.64 -23.98 -2.24
C ARG A 25 -7.02 -25.26 -2.81
N ASP A 26 -7.24 -25.47 -4.10
CA ASP A 26 -6.45 -26.41 -4.89
C ASP A 26 -5.10 -25.74 -5.27
N PRO A 27 -3.95 -26.27 -4.81
CA PRO A 27 -2.63 -25.68 -5.06
C PRO A 27 -2.23 -25.65 -6.54
N LYS A 28 -2.91 -26.42 -7.42
CA LYS A 28 -2.62 -26.44 -8.86
C LYS A 28 -3.38 -25.37 -9.64
N LYS A 29 -4.50 -24.86 -9.10
CA LYS A 29 -5.41 -23.95 -9.79
C LYS A 29 -5.32 -22.51 -9.33
N SER A 30 -4.93 -22.28 -8.08
CA SER A 30 -4.90 -20.95 -7.47
C SER A 30 -3.63 -20.68 -6.69
N LYS A 31 -3.19 -19.42 -6.70
CA LYS A 31 -1.98 -18.95 -6.01
C LYS A 31 -2.19 -18.87 -4.49
N ALA A 32 -1.08 -18.95 -3.75
CA ALA A 32 -0.96 -18.49 -2.36
C ALA A 32 -1.54 -17.10 -2.15
N VAL A 33 -2.58 -17.00 -1.31
CA VAL A 33 -3.13 -15.72 -0.87
C VAL A 33 -2.42 -15.30 0.41
N SER A 34 -2.04 -14.03 0.48
CA SER A 34 -1.39 -13.44 1.65
C SER A 34 -2.39 -12.67 2.50
N ALA A 35 -2.16 -12.58 3.82
CA ALA A 35 -3.01 -11.81 4.72
C ALA A 35 -3.11 -10.32 4.33
N SER A 36 -2.09 -9.80 3.63
CA SER A 36 -2.06 -8.41 3.17
C SER A 36 -3.10 -8.09 2.09
N GLU A 37 -3.66 -9.09 1.40
CA GLU A 37 -4.75 -8.86 0.43
C GLU A 37 -6.09 -8.63 1.12
N PHE A 38 -6.28 -9.19 2.32
CA PHE A 38 -7.54 -9.05 3.07
C PHE A 38 -7.53 -7.84 4.02
N ASN A 39 -6.35 -7.40 4.47
CA ASN A 39 -6.25 -6.36 5.49
C ASN A 39 -6.31 -4.93 4.88
N PRO A 40 -7.33 -4.11 5.21
CA PRO A 40 -7.47 -2.75 4.69
C PRO A 40 -6.30 -1.82 5.04
N TYR A 41 -5.63 -2.08 6.18
CA TYR A 41 -4.53 -1.27 6.66
C TYR A 41 -3.21 -1.56 5.95
N THR A 42 -3.10 -2.68 5.23
CA THR A 42 -1.88 -3.07 4.50
C THR A 42 -1.91 -2.72 3.01
N ASN A 43 -3.04 -2.18 2.52
CA ASN A 43 -3.12 -1.67 1.15
C ASN A 43 -2.07 -0.57 0.96
N LYS A 44 -0.96 -0.94 0.32
CA LYS A 44 0.07 0.01 -0.10
C LYS A 44 -0.61 0.93 -1.10
N LYS A 45 -0.98 2.13 -0.64
CA LYS A 45 -1.37 3.21 -1.54
C LYS A 45 -0.19 3.39 -2.49
N HIS A 46 -0.33 2.92 -3.73
CA HIS A 46 0.63 3.24 -4.76
C HIS A 46 0.56 4.76 -4.89
N ALA A 47 1.56 5.45 -4.33
CA ALA A 47 1.77 6.84 -4.63
C ALA A 47 1.87 6.89 -6.15
N GLY A 48 0.85 7.48 -6.80
CA GLY A 48 0.82 7.58 -8.24
C GLY A 48 2.16 8.10 -8.72
N LYS A 49 2.68 7.56 -9.83
CA LYS A 49 3.93 8.02 -10.42
C LYS A 49 3.75 9.48 -10.83
N ALA A 50 3.96 10.41 -9.90
CA ALA A 50 3.98 11.82 -10.20
C ALA A 50 5.17 12.04 -11.15
N PRO A 51 4.96 12.69 -12.30
CA PRO A 51 6.06 12.96 -13.21
C PRO A 51 7.05 13.90 -12.50
N LEU A 52 8.30 13.44 -12.38
CA LEU A 52 9.41 14.19 -11.78
C LEU A 52 9.68 15.54 -12.47
N SER A 53 9.05 15.79 -13.62
CA SER A 53 9.04 17.09 -14.31
C SER A 53 8.51 18.23 -13.43
N ILE A 54 7.53 17.95 -12.56
CA ILE A 54 6.99 18.95 -11.61
C ILE A 54 8.09 19.49 -10.70
N LEU A 55 9.02 18.62 -10.30
CA LEU A 55 10.13 18.98 -9.43
C LEU A 55 11.16 19.87 -10.16
N ARG A 56 11.41 19.60 -11.45
CA ARG A 56 12.26 20.45 -12.31
C ARG A 56 11.61 21.82 -12.55
N ASP A 57 10.31 21.87 -12.82
CA ASP A 57 9.62 23.12 -13.12
C ASP A 57 9.60 24.08 -11.93
N ILE A 58 9.46 23.56 -10.70
CA ILE A 58 9.54 24.37 -9.47
C ILE A 58 10.98 24.84 -9.24
N TRP A 59 11.98 23.96 -9.28
CA TRP A 59 13.35 24.33 -8.90
C TRP A 59 14.13 25.10 -9.97
N CYS A 60 13.91 24.82 -11.26
CA CYS A 60 14.68 25.46 -12.33
C CYS A 60 14.07 26.79 -12.78
N LYS A 61 12.77 27.01 -12.60
CA LYS A 61 12.12 28.26 -13.04
C LYS A 61 12.29 29.39 -12.02
N GLN A 62 12.39 29.09 -10.73
CA GLN A 62 12.58 30.09 -9.67
C GLN A 62 13.98 30.73 -9.67
N ARG A 63 14.99 30.07 -10.26
CA ARG A 63 16.38 30.59 -10.34
C ARG A 63 16.63 31.58 -11.48
N LYS A 64 15.64 31.84 -12.34
CA LYS A 64 15.76 32.77 -13.49
C LYS A 64 15.24 34.19 -13.21
N GLY A 65 15.01 34.55 -11.93
CA GLY A 65 14.47 35.84 -11.52
C GLY A 65 15.37 36.74 -10.67
N GLU A 66 16.57 36.31 -10.28
CA GLU A 66 17.49 37.16 -9.50
C GLU A 66 18.61 37.68 -10.40
N LYS A 67 18.32 38.77 -11.12
CA LYS A 67 19.32 39.65 -11.70
C LYS A 67 19.03 41.09 -11.27
N VAL A 68 19.94 41.57 -10.40
CA VAL A 68 20.41 42.95 -10.21
C VAL A 68 19.38 43.97 -9.74
#